data_AF-A0A954RVF6-F1
#
_entry.id   AF-A0A954RVF6-F1
#
_cell.length_a   1.000
_cell.length_b   1.000
_cell.length_c   1.000
_cell.angle_alpha   90.00
_cell.angle_beta   90.00
_cell.angle_gamma   90.00
#
_symmetry.space_group_name_H-M   'P 1'
#
loop_
_entity.id
_entity.type
_entity.pdbx_description
1 polymer ?
#
loop_
_entity_poly.entity_id
_entity_poly.type
_entity_poly.pdbx_seq_one_letter_code
_entity_poly.pdbx_strand_id
1 'polypeptide(L)'
;ATPPLQQLSLDHVVPRSRGGDTSWENVVCCCLKCNTRKGGRTPQEARMKLLSHPHRPVHSPLLIHKMDNPKYITWRAFLGGAEPASESA
;
A
#
# COMPACT_ATOMS: atom_id res chain seq x y z
N ALA A 1 -0.79 -8.35 -16.76
CA ALA A 1 0.30 -7.35 -16.74
C ALA A 1 0.11 -6.44 -15.54
N THR A 2 1.18 -6.14 -14.79
CA THR A 2 1.16 -5.20 -13.66
C THR A 2 1.06 -3.78 -14.21
N PRO A 3 0.18 -2.90 -13.68
CA PRO A 3 0.08 -1.53 -14.16
C PRO A 3 1.33 -0.71 -13.80
N PRO A 4 1.62 0.39 -14.51
CA PRO A 4 2.61 1.38 -14.08
C PRO A 4 2.29 1.93 -12.70
N LEU A 5 3.31 2.38 -11.95
CA LEU A 5 3.16 2.87 -10.58
C LEU A 5 2.14 4.02 -10.47
N GLN A 6 2.09 4.91 -11.46
CA GLN A 6 1.18 6.05 -11.53
C GLN A 6 -0.30 5.65 -11.69
N GLN A 7 -0.57 4.39 -12.04
CA GLN A 7 -1.93 3.85 -12.17
C GLN A 7 -2.30 2.92 -11.00
N LEU A 8 -1.50 2.89 -9.94
CA LEU A 8 -1.83 2.22 -8.70
C LEU A 8 -2.55 3.17 -7.74
N SER A 9 -3.43 2.60 -6.93
CA SER A 9 -4.21 3.31 -5.92
C SER A 9 -4.45 2.40 -4.72
N LEU A 10 -4.80 3.01 -3.59
CA LEU A 10 -5.31 2.29 -2.43
C LEU A 10 -6.83 2.20 -2.52
N ASP A 11 -7.38 1.04 -2.20
CA ASP A 11 -8.83 0.78 -2.14
C ASP A 11 -9.19 0.11 -0.81
N HIS A 12 -10.36 0.43 -0.30
CA HIS A 12 -10.91 -0.16 0.91
C HIS A 12 -11.81 -1.34 0.56
N VAL A 13 -11.53 -2.54 1.06
CA VAL A 13 -12.32 -3.76 0.83
C VAL A 13 -13.79 -3.53 1.21
N VAL A 14 -14.03 -3.01 2.42
CA VAL A 14 -15.29 -2.39 2.82
C VAL A 14 -15.20 -0.89 2.53
N PRO A 15 -16.05 -0.32 1.67
CA PRO A 15 -16.00 1.10 1.35
C PRO A 15 -16.13 1.99 2.59
N ARG A 16 -15.38 3.09 2.63
CA ARG A 16 -15.49 4.12 3.69
C ARG A 16 -16.92 4.63 3.88
N SER A 17 -17.67 4.83 2.80
CA SER A 17 -19.07 5.28 2.85
C SER A 17 -20.00 4.29 3.56
N ARG A 18 -19.54 3.06 3.80
CA ARG A 18 -20.26 2.00 4.51
C ARG A 18 -19.58 1.62 5.84
N GLY A 19 -18.77 2.52 6.40
CA GLY A 19 -18.11 2.32 7.69
C GLY A 19 -16.80 1.52 7.63
N GLY A 20 -16.25 1.26 6.44
CA GLY A 20 -14.94 0.64 6.33
C GLY A 20 -13.83 1.55 6.87
N ASP A 21 -13.00 1.00 7.75
CA ASP A 21 -11.89 1.66 8.42
C ASP A 21 -10.62 1.69 7.55
N THR A 22 -9.73 2.63 7.81
CA THR A 22 -8.39 2.64 7.18
C THR A 22 -7.44 1.82 8.04
N SER A 23 -7.45 0.50 7.85
CA SER A 23 -6.62 -0.46 8.59
C SER A 23 -5.88 -1.42 7.66
N TRP A 24 -4.91 -2.15 8.21
CA TRP A 24 -4.14 -3.16 7.49
C TRP A 24 -5.02 -4.30 6.96
N GLU A 25 -6.15 -4.53 7.62
CA GLU A 25 -7.12 -5.58 7.35
C GLU A 25 -8.22 -5.15 6.36
N ASN A 26 -8.24 -3.87 5.98
CA ASN A 26 -9.26 -3.34 5.06
C ASN A 26 -8.70 -2.60 3.84
N VAL A 27 -7.41 -2.24 3.81
CA VAL A 27 -6.81 -1.51 2.68
C VAL A 27 -5.97 -2.43 1.79
N VAL A 28 -6.19 -2.35 0.48
CA VAL A 28 -5.41 -3.08 -0.54
C VAL A 28 -4.87 -2.14 -1.61
N CYS A 29 -3.79 -2.55 -2.27
CA CYS A 29 -3.31 -1.89 -3.49
C CYS A 29 -4.03 -2.47 -4.71
N CYS A 30 -4.54 -1.61 -5.59
CA CYS A 30 -5.14 -2.03 -6.86
C CYS A 30 -4.92 -0.97 -7.95
N CYS A 31 -5.13 -1.34 -9.21
CA CYS A 31 -5.07 -0.38 -10.30
C CYS A 31 -6.31 0.53 -10.32
N LEU A 32 -6.17 1.73 -10.89
CA LEU A 32 -7.28 2.69 -11.02
C LEU A 32 -8.52 2.08 -11.69
N LYS A 33 -8.34 1.27 -12.74
CA LYS A 33 -9.45 0.58 -13.43
C LYS A 33 -10.22 -0.37 -12.50
N CYS A 34 -9.51 -1.14 -11.68
CA CYS A 34 -10.14 -2.02 -10.71
C CYS A 34 -10.83 -1.24 -9.60
N ASN A 35 -10.19 -0.18 -9.09
CA ASN A 35 -10.74 0.69 -8.06
C ASN A 35 -12.06 1.33 -8.54
N THR A 36 -12.06 1.96 -9.71
CA THR A 36 -13.26 2.54 -10.34
C THR A 36 -14.32 1.48 -10.62
N ARG A 37 -13.93 0.29 -11.09
CA ARG A 37 -14.87 -0.81 -11.31
C ARG A 37 -15.52 -1.26 -10.01
N LYS A 38 -14.79 -1.39 -8.91
CA LYS A 38 -15.39 -1.76 -7.61
C LYS A 38 -16.31 -0.64 -7.12
N GLY A 39 -15.81 0.59 -7.10
CA GLY A 39 -16.52 1.77 -6.61
C GLY A 39 -16.92 1.61 -5.14
N GLY A 40 -18.08 2.15 -4.78
CA GLY A 40 -18.65 2.08 -3.43
C GLY A 40 -19.25 0.72 -3.03
N ARG A 41 -18.71 -0.39 -3.55
CA ARG A 41 -19.17 -1.77 -3.31
C ARG A 41 -18.08 -2.62 -2.65
N THR A 42 -18.46 -3.74 -2.06
CA THR A 42 -17.49 -4.78 -1.64
C THR A 42 -16.99 -5.56 -2.87
N PRO A 43 -15.84 -6.28 -2.78
CA PRO A 43 -15.39 -7.15 -3.87
C PRO A 43 -16.47 -8.16 -4.31
N GLN A 44 -17.20 -8.74 -3.36
CA GLN A 44 -18.28 -9.70 -3.61
C GLN A 44 -19.41 -9.07 -4.44
N GLU A 45 -19.89 -7.89 -4.05
CA GLU A 45 -20.90 -7.12 -4.78
C GLU A 45 -20.41 -6.68 -6.18
N ALA A 46 -19.12 -6.42 -6.32
CA ALA A 46 -18.48 -6.08 -7.60
C ALA A 46 -18.12 -7.29 -8.47
N ARG A 47 -18.38 -8.52 -7.98
CA ARG A 47 -17.95 -9.79 -8.59
C ARG A 47 -16.45 -9.79 -8.90
N MET A 48 -15.67 -9.33 -7.92
CA MET A 48 -14.23 -9.23 -7.94
C MET A 48 -13.64 -10.12 -6.85
N LYS A 49 -12.48 -10.71 -7.13
CA LYS A 49 -11.71 -11.49 -6.15
C LYS A 49 -10.49 -10.70 -5.76
N LEU A 50 -10.18 -10.71 -4.46
CA LEU A 50 -8.92 -10.17 -3.98
C LEU A 50 -7.76 -11.06 -4.45
N LEU A 51 -6.65 -10.45 -4.86
CA LEU A 51 -5.43 -11.19 -5.21
C LEU A 51 -4.69 -11.66 -3.95
N SER A 52 -4.82 -10.90 -2.86
CA SER A 52 -4.27 -11.20 -1.54
C SER A 52 -5.20 -10.63 -0.49
N HIS A 53 -5.34 -11.30 0.65
CA HIS A 53 -6.12 -10.78 1.76
C HIS A 53 -5.30 -9.71 2.51
N PRO A 54 -5.90 -8.53 2.76
CA PRO A 54 -5.26 -7.49 3.56
C PRO A 54 -5.01 -8.03 4.98
N HIS A 55 -3.77 -7.87 5.45
CA HIS A 55 -3.37 -8.24 6.79
C HIS A 55 -2.18 -7.39 7.22
N ARG A 56 -2.03 -7.22 8.53
CA ARG A 56 -0.86 -6.57 9.11
C ARG A 56 0.42 -7.33 8.73
N PRO A 57 1.46 -6.64 8.22
CA PRO A 57 2.74 -7.27 7.95
C PRO A 57 3.37 -7.79 9.24
N VAL A 58 3.99 -8.97 9.17
CA VAL A 58 4.76 -9.53 10.28
C VAL A 58 6.11 -8.83 10.35
N HIS A 59 6.52 -8.42 11.55
CA HIS A 59 7.83 -7.82 11.76
C HIS A 59 8.94 -8.82 11.39
N SER A 60 9.81 -8.45 10.46
CA SER A 60 10.94 -9.27 10.01
C SER A 60 12.22 -8.44 10.03
N PRO A 61 13.26 -8.82 10.79
CA PRO A 61 14.54 -8.11 10.81
C PRO A 61 15.23 -8.02 9.44
N LEU A 62 14.94 -8.96 8.53
CA LEU A 62 15.50 -8.97 7.18
C LEU A 62 14.87 -7.91 6.27
N LEU A 63 13.74 -7.33 6.65
CA LEU A 63 13.05 -6.32 5.85
C LEU A 63 13.86 -5.02 5.80
N ILE A 64 14.59 -4.69 6.87
CA ILE A 64 15.53 -3.56 6.95
C ILE A 64 16.58 -3.66 5.84
N HIS A 65 17.17 -4.84 5.64
CA HIS A 65 18.19 -5.08 4.62
C HIS A 65 17.64 -4.93 3.19
N LYS A 66 16.31 -5.13 2.99
CA LYS A 66 15.68 -4.93 1.68
C LYS A 66 15.51 -3.45 1.34
N MET A 67 15.58 -2.56 2.32
CA MET A 67 15.31 -1.13 2.14
C MET A 67 16.48 -0.39 1.47
N ASP A 68 17.68 -0.98 1.45
CA ASP A 68 18.82 -0.46 0.68
C ASP A 68 18.66 -0.63 -0.83
N ASN A 69 17.65 -1.38 -1.28
CA ASN A 69 17.37 -1.55 -2.69
C ASN A 69 16.92 -0.19 -3.30
N PRO A 70 17.57 0.30 -4.39
CA PRO A 70 17.23 1.57 -5.02
C PRO A 70 15.75 1.73 -5.41
N LYS A 71 15.03 0.62 -5.63
CA LYS A 71 13.59 0.65 -5.91
C LYS A 71 12.74 1.23 -4.77
N TYR A 72 13.27 1.31 -3.56
CA TYR A 72 12.59 1.87 -2.38
C TYR A 72 13.13 3.26 -2.00
N ILE A 73 13.95 3.90 -2.84
CA ILE A 73 14.59 5.17 -2.49
C ILE A 73 13.57 6.27 -2.10
N THR A 74 12.38 6.26 -2.71
CA THR A 74 11.29 7.19 -2.40
C THR A 74 10.72 7.02 -1.00
N TRP A 75 10.88 5.84 -0.40
CA TRP A 75 10.43 5.57 0.96
C TRP A 75 11.31 6.24 2.02
N ARG A 76 12.57 6.60 1.69
CA ARG A 76 13.51 7.20 2.64
C ARG A 76 12.93 8.40 3.39
N ALA A 77 12.16 9.25 2.69
CA ALA A 77 11.49 10.41 3.28
C ALA A 77 10.47 10.05 4.39
N PHE A 78 9.88 8.85 4.33
CA PHE A 78 8.85 8.41 5.28
C PHE A 78 9.39 7.55 6.41
N LEU A 79 10.62 7.05 6.27
CA LEU A 79 11.23 6.09 7.18
C LEU A 79 12.10 6.77 8.24
N GLY A 80 12.10 8.11 8.29
CA GLY A 80 12.82 8.87 9.31
C GLY A 80 14.32 8.61 9.25
N GLY A 81 14.92 8.81 8.07
CA GLY A 81 16.37 8.96 8.01
C GLY A 81 16.77 10.08 8.98
N ALA A 82 17.43 9.70 10.07
CA ALA A 82 18.33 10.60 10.77
C ALA A 82 19.21 11.23 9.70
N GLU A 83 19.09 12.54 9.51
CA GLU A 83 20.09 13.32 8.79
C GLU A 83 21.45 12.83 9.30
N PRO A 84 22.39 12.39 8.45
CA PRO A 84 23.75 12.27 8.91
C PRO A 84 24.11 13.65 9.46
N ALA A 85 24.46 13.73 10.74
CA ALA A 85 24.92 14.95 11.36
C ALA A 85 25.93 15.57 10.39
N SER A 86 25.61 16.75 9.88
CA SER A 86 26.55 17.54 9.11
C SER A 86 27.82 17.63 9.95
N GLU A 87 28.89 16.97 9.51
CA GLU A 87 30.23 17.29 9.99
C GLU A 87 30.49 18.74 9.58
N SER A 88 30.20 19.65 10.49
CA SER A 88 30.75 20.99 10.51
C SER A 88 32.22 20.87 10.88
N ALA A 89 33.08 20.89 9.87
CA ALA A 89 34.46 21.36 9.99
C ALA A 89 34.50 22.86 9.68
#